data_AF-A0A1Q6VMP2-F1
#
_entry.id   AF-A0A1Q6VMP2-F1
#
_cell.length_a   1.000
_cell.length_b   1.000
_cell.length_c   1.000
_cell.angle_alpha   90.00
_cell.angle_beta   90.00
_cell.angle_gamma   90.00
#
_symmetry.space_group_name_H-M   'P 1'
#
loop_
_entity.id
_entity.type
_entity.pdbx_description
1 polymer ?
#
loop_
_entity_poly.entity_id
_entity_poly.type
_entity_poly.pdbx_seq_one_letter_code
_entity_poly.pdbx_strand_id
1 'polypeptide(L)'
;MAPEEPEAIPDTADQLVILPEIQRQGPRHFLSSFKLPDKLVFAGQPVPLDNWQVRERIEFEFYQFLAEEGESIILAKRTGRCFPPVEKQLAEAGLPDDLKYMLLVESKCVAAASSRARATGPWQFIRSTGKRYKLQSDYWRDERRSLEMSTEAAIKFLRALKEEMGDWFLAMASYNTGDVRIKKLLKQQKVADYWKLHYVSETMRYVPRIIAAKEIYSQPEKYLGLTKDDLYVPLETETVTINVKEAQRHLAAIAEEFGSYFLELKLLNPEIRKEYLPKGTYQIKVPKENCPFRCFKQDKTP
;
A
#
# COMPACT_ATOMS: atom_id res chain seq x y z
N MET A 1 55.71 -25.46 47.53
CA MET A 1 54.51 -25.15 46.72
C MET A 1 53.76 -24.05 47.45
N ALA A 2 53.96 -22.79 47.05
CA ALA A 2 53.09 -21.70 47.49
C ALA A 2 51.86 -21.68 46.56
N PRO A 3 50.65 -21.39 47.06
CA PRO A 3 49.45 -21.38 46.23
C PRO A 3 49.43 -20.09 45.39
N GLU A 4 49.06 -20.21 44.11
CA GLU A 4 48.77 -19.07 43.23
C GLU A 4 47.53 -18.31 43.74
N GLU A 5 47.63 -16.99 43.80
CA GLU A 5 46.49 -16.11 44.07
C GLU A 5 45.48 -16.15 42.91
N PRO A 6 44.17 -16.04 43.19
CA PRO A 6 43.17 -16.05 42.13
C PRO A 6 43.21 -14.73 41.35
N GLU A 7 43.33 -14.84 40.02
CA GLU A 7 43.23 -13.69 39.11
C GLU A 7 41.90 -12.93 39.32
N ALA A 8 42.01 -11.63 39.56
CA ALA A 8 40.87 -10.75 39.72
C ALA A 8 40.05 -10.69 38.42
N ILE A 9 38.77 -11.04 38.51
CA ILE A 9 37.80 -10.89 37.42
C ILE A 9 37.68 -9.38 37.12
N PRO A 10 37.90 -8.91 35.87
CA PRO A 10 37.78 -7.50 35.53
C PRO A 10 36.37 -6.99 35.81
N ASP A 11 36.27 -5.81 36.42
CA ASP A 11 35.02 -5.16 36.77
C ASP A 11 34.19 -4.91 35.50
N THR A 12 33.09 -5.65 35.36
CA THR A 12 32.23 -5.63 34.15
C THR A 12 31.46 -4.32 33.98
N ALA A 13 31.50 -3.44 34.98
CA ALA A 13 30.87 -2.11 34.93
C ALA A 13 31.52 -1.18 33.89
N ASP A 14 32.83 -1.28 33.67
CA ASP A 14 33.58 -0.40 32.75
C ASP A 14 33.36 -0.72 31.26
N GLN A 15 32.67 -1.82 30.95
CA GLN A 15 32.31 -2.19 29.56
C GLN A 15 30.91 -1.71 29.15
N LEU A 16 30.15 -1.09 30.06
CA LEU A 16 28.82 -0.57 29.76
C LEU A 16 28.96 0.80 29.07
N VAL A 17 28.76 0.81 27.75
CA VAL A 17 28.57 2.04 26.99
C VAL A 17 27.25 2.68 27.45
N ILE A 18 27.33 3.72 28.27
CA ILE A 18 26.17 4.56 28.62
C ILE A 18 25.77 5.30 27.34
N LEU A 19 24.69 4.84 26.71
CA LEU A 19 24.10 5.55 25.58
C LEU A 19 23.65 6.94 26.04
N PRO A 20 23.82 7.99 25.21
CA PRO A 20 23.39 9.33 25.57
C PRO A 20 21.89 9.33 25.89
N GLU A 21 21.55 10.04 26.97
CA GLU A 21 20.16 10.18 27.42
C GLU A 21 19.32 10.80 26.30
N ILE A 22 18.28 10.09 25.85
CA ILE A 22 17.41 10.55 24.78
C ILE A 22 16.53 11.67 25.31
N GLN A 23 16.92 12.93 25.07
CA GLN A 23 16.08 14.09 25.34
C GLN A 23 14.88 14.10 24.38
N ARG A 24 13.72 13.66 24.87
CA ARG A 24 12.47 13.72 24.09
C ARG A 24 11.95 15.16 24.11
N GLN A 25 11.99 15.82 22.96
CA GLN A 25 11.37 17.13 22.80
C GLN A 25 9.88 16.98 22.45
N GLY A 26 9.01 17.68 23.17
CA GLY A 26 7.57 17.75 22.92
C GLY A 26 6.70 16.87 23.85
N PRO A 27 5.41 17.23 24.03
CA PRO A 27 4.48 16.44 24.84
C PRO A 27 4.11 15.13 24.14
N ARG A 28 4.08 14.02 24.88
CA ARG A 28 3.50 12.76 24.37
C ARG A 28 1.98 12.86 24.42
N HIS A 29 1.32 12.76 23.27
CA HIS A 29 -0.14 12.72 23.21
C HIS A 29 -0.65 11.32 23.56
N PHE A 30 -1.72 11.25 24.35
CA PHE A 30 -2.47 10.02 24.55
C PHE A 30 -3.39 9.79 23.35
N LEU A 31 -3.60 8.54 22.94
CA LEU A 31 -4.53 8.23 21.83
C LEU A 31 -5.92 8.85 22.04
N SER A 32 -6.37 8.93 23.29
CA SER A 32 -7.65 9.52 23.69
C SER A 32 -7.79 11.02 23.41
N SER A 33 -6.69 11.74 23.12
CA SER A 33 -6.74 13.15 22.72
C SER A 33 -7.20 13.35 21.28
N PHE A 34 -7.08 12.32 20.44
CA PHE A 34 -7.66 12.34 19.10
C PHE A 34 -9.13 11.92 19.15
N LYS A 35 -9.96 12.56 18.33
CA LYS A 35 -11.39 12.27 18.21
C LYS A 35 -11.76 12.11 16.75
N LEU A 36 -12.61 11.12 16.47
CA LEU A 36 -13.27 11.01 15.18
C LEU A 36 -14.15 12.26 14.98
N PRO A 37 -14.07 12.96 13.84
CA PRO A 37 -14.90 14.13 13.58
C PRO A 37 -16.39 13.76 13.49
N ASP A 38 -17.27 14.72 13.78
CA ASP A 38 -18.73 14.49 13.77
C ASP A 38 -19.32 14.31 12.37
N LYS A 39 -18.56 14.70 11.33
CA LYS A 39 -18.97 14.59 9.92
C LYS A 39 -17.83 14.02 9.11
N LEU A 40 -18.16 13.02 8.29
CA LEU A 40 -17.25 12.45 7.30
C LEU A 40 -17.98 12.35 5.95
N VAL A 41 -17.23 12.56 4.89
CA VAL A 41 -17.69 12.37 3.50
C VAL A 41 -16.70 11.43 2.83
N PHE A 42 -17.19 10.47 2.06
CA PHE A 42 -16.37 9.58 1.26
C PHE A 42 -16.96 9.46 -0.14
N ALA A 43 -16.13 9.66 -1.16
CA ALA A 43 -16.53 9.62 -2.56
C ALA A 43 -17.73 10.52 -2.89
N GLY A 44 -17.82 11.69 -2.24
CA GLY A 44 -18.93 12.64 -2.36
C GLY A 44 -20.20 12.25 -1.59
N GLN A 45 -20.21 11.11 -0.87
CA GLN A 45 -21.36 10.65 -0.08
C GLN A 45 -21.13 10.91 1.42
N PRO A 46 -22.12 11.46 2.15
CA PRO A 46 -22.02 11.61 3.59
C PRO A 46 -22.01 10.24 4.28
N VAL A 47 -21.18 10.11 5.31
CA VAL A 47 -21.15 8.94 6.19
C VAL A 47 -22.12 9.19 7.37
N PRO A 48 -23.09 8.30 7.64
CA PRO A 48 -24.14 8.52 8.64
C PRO A 48 -23.64 8.27 10.08
N LEU A 49 -22.77 9.17 10.58
CA LEU A 49 -22.16 9.09 11.91
C LEU A 49 -23.12 9.40 13.07
N ASP A 50 -24.31 9.92 12.77
CA ASP A 50 -25.43 10.05 13.71
C ASP A 50 -25.98 8.68 14.13
N ASN A 51 -25.69 7.62 13.36
CA ASN A 51 -25.96 6.25 13.77
C ASN A 51 -24.81 5.69 14.64
N TRP A 52 -25.15 5.23 15.85
CA TRP A 52 -24.19 4.73 16.83
C TRP A 52 -23.31 3.57 16.29
N GLN A 53 -23.89 2.62 15.56
CA GLN A 53 -23.16 1.47 15.01
C GLN A 53 -22.14 1.89 13.96
N VAL A 54 -22.51 2.87 13.13
CA VAL A 54 -21.64 3.39 12.08
C VAL A 54 -20.46 4.13 12.71
N ARG A 55 -20.73 4.98 13.71
CA ARG A 55 -19.71 5.70 14.47
C ARG A 55 -18.74 4.75 15.16
N GLU A 56 -19.24 3.78 15.93
CA GLU A 56 -18.41 2.81 16.64
C GLU A 56 -17.52 1.99 15.69
N ARG A 57 -18.06 1.55 14.54
CA ARG A 57 -17.29 0.77 13.55
C ARG A 57 -16.13 1.56 12.93
N ILE A 58 -16.33 2.85 12.64
CA ILE A 58 -15.29 3.70 12.06
C ILE A 58 -14.31 4.15 13.14
N GLU A 59 -14.80 4.53 14.31
CA GLU A 59 -13.98 4.95 15.44
C GLU A 59 -13.06 3.82 15.91
N PHE A 60 -13.54 2.57 15.88
CA PHE A 60 -12.71 1.41 16.13
C PHE A 60 -11.51 1.36 15.18
N GLU A 61 -11.72 1.42 13.85
CA GLU A 61 -10.61 1.41 12.88
C GLU A 61 -9.70 2.64 12.99
N PHE A 62 -10.27 3.80 13.30
CA PHE A 62 -9.54 5.04 13.54
C PHE A 62 -8.51 4.86 14.66
N TYR A 63 -8.93 4.32 15.81
CA TYR A 63 -7.99 4.05 16.91
C TYR A 63 -7.07 2.87 16.63
N GLN A 64 -7.45 1.87 15.81
CA GLN A 64 -6.52 0.80 15.41
C GLN A 64 -5.33 1.38 14.63
N PHE A 65 -5.57 2.28 13.68
CA PHE A 65 -4.48 2.96 12.97
C PHE A 65 -3.61 3.80 13.92
N LEU A 66 -4.22 4.60 14.80
CA LEU A 66 -3.44 5.42 15.72
C LEU A 66 -2.66 4.59 16.76
N ALA A 67 -3.19 3.45 17.19
CA ALA A 67 -2.50 2.56 18.14
C ALA A 67 -1.24 1.92 17.53
N GLU A 68 -1.24 1.65 16.23
CA GLU A 68 -0.10 1.10 15.49
C GLU A 68 0.80 2.22 14.92
N GLU A 69 1.22 3.19 15.76
CA GLU A 69 1.93 4.42 15.34
C GLU A 69 3.07 4.17 14.34
N GLY A 70 3.96 3.21 14.62
CA GLY A 70 5.09 2.91 13.73
C GLY A 70 4.64 2.45 12.34
N GLU A 71 3.60 1.62 12.27
CA GLU A 71 3.05 1.19 10.98
C GLU A 71 2.36 2.36 10.27
N SER A 72 1.55 3.13 10.99
CA SER A 72 0.84 4.28 10.45
C SER A 72 1.79 5.36 9.93
N ILE A 73 2.91 5.61 10.60
CA ILE A 73 3.96 6.51 10.10
C ILE A 73 4.50 5.99 8.77
N ILE A 74 4.85 4.71 8.67
CA ILE A 74 5.35 4.13 7.41
C ILE A 74 4.28 4.16 6.31
N LEU A 75 3.02 3.92 6.66
CA LEU A 75 1.90 3.95 5.72
C LEU A 75 1.69 5.36 5.18
N ALA A 76 1.70 6.37 6.05
CA ALA A 76 1.68 7.78 5.69
C ALA A 76 2.83 8.12 4.75
N LYS A 77 4.08 7.75 5.10
CA LYS A 77 5.24 8.02 4.23
C LYS A 77 5.10 7.41 2.84
N ARG A 78 4.53 6.20 2.73
CA ARG A 78 4.29 5.54 1.44
C ARG A 78 3.26 6.25 0.56
N THR A 79 2.31 7.00 1.12
CA THR A 79 1.29 7.71 0.32
C THR A 79 1.94 8.68 -0.66
N GLY A 80 3.01 9.37 -0.25
CA GLY A 80 3.78 10.27 -1.12
C GLY A 80 4.31 9.62 -2.41
N ARG A 81 4.53 8.29 -2.38
CA ARG A 81 5.03 7.53 -3.53
C ARG A 81 3.91 6.86 -4.33
N CYS A 82 2.91 6.27 -3.67
CA CYS A 82 1.87 5.49 -4.35
C CYS A 82 0.64 6.31 -4.78
N PHE A 83 0.30 7.40 -4.10
CA PHE A 83 -0.90 8.16 -4.42
C PHE A 83 -0.79 8.96 -5.73
N PRO A 84 0.28 9.73 -6.01
CA PRO A 84 0.32 10.60 -7.19
C PRO A 84 -0.03 9.93 -8.54
N PRO A 85 0.53 8.74 -8.90
CA PRO A 85 0.13 8.09 -10.15
C PRO A 85 -1.33 7.63 -10.14
N VAL A 86 -1.85 7.22 -8.97
CA VAL A 86 -3.22 6.73 -8.81
C VAL A 86 -4.24 7.88 -8.88
N GLU A 87 -3.93 9.00 -8.24
CA GLU A 87 -4.72 10.24 -8.30
C GLU A 87 -4.91 10.70 -9.74
N LYS A 88 -3.81 10.69 -10.51
CA LYS A 88 -3.84 11.01 -11.94
C LYS A 88 -4.78 10.08 -12.71
N GLN A 89 -4.63 8.76 -12.55
CA GLN A 89 -5.48 7.79 -13.27
C GLN A 89 -6.96 7.86 -12.84
N LEU A 90 -7.24 8.10 -11.56
CA LEU A 90 -8.60 8.30 -11.06
C LEU A 90 -9.24 9.56 -11.66
N ALA A 91 -8.51 10.67 -11.68
CA ALA A 91 -8.96 11.93 -12.25
C ALA A 91 -9.23 11.80 -13.77
N GLU A 92 -8.32 11.20 -14.53
CA GLU A 92 -8.48 10.92 -15.96
C GLU A 92 -9.72 10.04 -16.23
N ALA A 93 -10.05 9.14 -15.31
CA ALA A 93 -11.23 8.29 -15.40
C ALA A 93 -12.52 8.93 -14.84
N GLY A 94 -12.45 10.11 -14.22
CA GLY A 94 -13.59 10.76 -13.56
C GLY A 94 -14.10 9.99 -12.33
N LEU A 95 -13.23 9.23 -11.65
CA LEU A 95 -13.56 8.53 -10.40
C LEU A 95 -13.21 9.40 -9.18
N PRO A 96 -13.90 9.23 -8.05
CA PRO A 96 -13.57 9.95 -6.82
C PRO A 96 -12.14 9.66 -6.33
N ASP A 97 -11.42 10.72 -6.00
CA ASP A 97 -10.05 10.68 -5.47
C ASP A 97 -9.93 9.82 -4.20
N ASP A 98 -10.96 9.83 -3.36
CA ASP A 98 -11.04 9.05 -2.12
C ASP A 98 -10.82 7.53 -2.31
N LEU A 99 -11.05 6.99 -3.51
CA LEU A 99 -10.85 5.57 -3.78
C LEU A 99 -9.39 5.14 -3.66
N LYS A 100 -8.42 6.06 -3.74
CA LYS A 100 -6.99 5.74 -3.53
C LYS A 100 -6.70 5.18 -2.15
N TYR A 101 -7.49 5.53 -1.13
CA TYR A 101 -7.30 5.03 0.24
C TYR A 101 -7.55 3.52 0.36
N MET A 102 -8.21 2.90 -0.62
CA MET A 102 -8.31 1.44 -0.72
C MET A 102 -6.93 0.77 -0.77
N LEU A 103 -5.93 1.38 -1.41
CA LEU A 103 -4.57 0.85 -1.50
C LEU A 103 -3.92 0.61 -0.14
N LEU A 104 -4.24 1.45 0.84
CA LEU A 104 -3.70 1.34 2.19
C LEU A 104 -4.26 0.11 2.91
N VAL A 105 -5.54 -0.18 2.68
CA VAL A 105 -6.23 -1.34 3.26
C VAL A 105 -5.90 -2.63 2.53
N GLU A 106 -5.76 -2.60 1.21
CA GLU A 106 -5.47 -3.78 0.41
C GLU A 106 -4.03 -4.29 0.58
N SER A 107 -3.05 -3.39 0.42
CA SER A 107 -1.64 -3.83 0.33
C SER A 107 -0.68 -2.97 1.13
N LYS A 108 -1.15 -1.90 1.80
CA LYS A 108 -0.28 -0.88 2.40
C LYS A 108 0.66 -0.25 1.35
N CYS A 109 0.16 -0.10 0.12
CA CYS A 109 0.91 0.30 -1.08
C CYS A 109 2.10 -0.60 -1.47
N VAL A 110 2.06 -1.90 -1.13
CA VAL A 110 3.16 -2.84 -1.42
C VAL A 110 2.91 -3.57 -2.74
N ALA A 111 3.78 -3.31 -3.74
CA ALA A 111 3.70 -3.89 -5.08
C ALA A 111 3.78 -5.43 -5.12
N ALA A 112 4.56 -6.03 -4.22
CA ALA A 112 4.73 -7.49 -4.14
C ALA A 112 3.80 -8.16 -3.10
N ALA A 113 2.82 -7.44 -2.53
CA ALA A 113 1.93 -7.98 -1.51
C ALA A 113 1.18 -9.22 -2.03
N SER A 114 1.05 -10.25 -1.19
CA SER A 114 0.25 -11.42 -1.51
C SER A 114 -0.51 -11.93 -0.28
N SER A 115 -1.81 -12.21 -0.47
CA SER A 115 -2.65 -12.76 0.59
C SER A 115 -2.71 -14.28 0.56
N ARG A 116 -3.26 -14.88 1.62
CA ARG A 116 -3.57 -16.33 1.70
C ARG A 116 -4.49 -16.78 0.56
N ALA A 117 -5.39 -15.91 0.10
CA ALA A 117 -6.29 -16.15 -1.03
C ALA A 117 -5.62 -15.92 -2.42
N ARG A 118 -4.30 -15.72 -2.45
CA ARG A 118 -3.51 -15.43 -3.67
C ARG A 118 -3.95 -14.16 -4.41
N ALA A 119 -4.56 -13.22 -3.68
CA ALA A 119 -4.62 -11.84 -4.11
C ALA A 119 -3.19 -11.29 -4.21
N THR A 120 -2.93 -10.41 -5.18
CA THR A 120 -1.56 -9.93 -5.46
C THR A 120 -1.53 -8.45 -5.79
N GLY A 121 -0.49 -7.80 -5.31
CA GLY A 121 -0.09 -6.44 -5.64
C GLY A 121 -0.93 -5.35 -4.99
N PRO A 122 -0.79 -4.09 -5.47
CA PRO A 122 -1.30 -2.91 -4.78
C PRO A 122 -2.79 -2.96 -4.49
N TRP A 123 -3.56 -3.43 -5.48
CA TRP A 123 -5.01 -3.55 -5.43
C TRP A 123 -5.52 -4.96 -5.05
N GLN A 124 -4.61 -5.86 -4.67
CA GLN A 124 -4.93 -7.24 -4.24
C GLN A 124 -5.89 -7.99 -5.19
N PHE A 125 -5.60 -7.96 -6.49
CA PHE A 125 -6.38 -8.75 -7.44
C PHE A 125 -6.13 -10.25 -7.27
N ILE A 126 -7.19 -11.04 -7.09
CA ILE A 126 -7.13 -12.47 -7.38
C ILE A 126 -6.99 -12.71 -8.88
N ARG A 127 -6.39 -13.84 -9.27
CA ARG A 127 -6.03 -14.11 -10.68
C ARG A 127 -7.23 -14.07 -11.63
N SER A 128 -8.38 -14.61 -11.21
CA SER A 128 -9.60 -14.64 -12.02
C SER A 128 -10.13 -13.23 -12.30
N THR A 129 -10.25 -12.39 -11.26
CA THR A 129 -10.69 -11.00 -11.38
C THR A 129 -9.69 -10.17 -12.17
N GLY A 130 -8.39 -10.30 -11.90
CA GLY A 130 -7.35 -9.61 -12.66
C GLY A 130 -7.42 -9.93 -14.16
N LYS A 131 -7.59 -11.21 -14.52
CA LYS A 131 -7.77 -11.64 -15.92
C LYS A 131 -9.03 -11.03 -16.55
N ARG A 132 -10.15 -10.97 -15.81
CA ARG A 132 -11.39 -10.32 -16.28
C ARG A 132 -11.13 -8.86 -16.67
N TYR A 133 -10.31 -8.16 -15.88
CA TYR A 133 -9.90 -6.77 -16.13
C TYR A 133 -8.54 -6.64 -16.84
N LYS A 134 -8.20 -7.63 -17.67
CA LYS A 134 -7.09 -7.63 -18.64
C LYS A 134 -5.68 -7.60 -18.06
N LEU A 135 -5.50 -7.87 -16.76
CA LEU A 135 -4.19 -8.10 -16.18
C LEU A 135 -3.64 -9.46 -16.57
N GLN A 136 -2.44 -9.48 -17.13
CA GLN A 136 -1.73 -10.69 -17.49
C GLN A 136 -0.93 -11.23 -16.29
N SER A 137 -0.94 -12.55 -16.15
CA SER A 137 -0.30 -13.23 -15.01
C SER A 137 0.13 -14.63 -15.42
N ASP A 138 1.43 -14.77 -15.67
CA ASP A 138 2.10 -15.99 -16.07
C ASP A 138 3.35 -16.27 -15.21
N TYR A 139 4.21 -17.16 -15.69
CA TYR A 139 5.42 -17.56 -14.98
C TYR A 139 6.47 -16.45 -14.87
N TRP A 140 6.57 -15.60 -15.90
CA TRP A 140 7.58 -14.55 -16.04
C TRP A 140 7.07 -13.20 -15.51
N ARG A 141 5.78 -12.91 -15.70
CA ARG A 141 5.18 -11.60 -15.47
C ARG A 141 3.86 -11.71 -14.70
N ASP A 142 3.64 -10.79 -13.76
CA ASP A 142 2.39 -10.65 -13.02
C ASP A 142 2.01 -9.17 -12.90
N GLU A 143 1.21 -8.69 -13.86
CA GLU A 143 0.84 -7.28 -14.00
C GLU A 143 0.02 -6.76 -12.82
N ARG A 144 -0.55 -7.66 -12.02
CA ARG A 144 -1.20 -7.32 -10.74
C ARG A 144 -0.26 -6.59 -9.77
N ARG A 145 1.06 -6.76 -9.92
CA ARG A 145 2.08 -6.12 -9.09
C ARG A 145 2.46 -4.70 -9.53
N SER A 146 2.19 -4.34 -10.79
CA SER A 146 2.42 -2.97 -11.27
C SER A 146 1.32 -2.06 -10.75
N LEU A 147 1.69 -0.95 -10.12
CA LEU A 147 0.73 0.01 -9.60
C LEU A 147 -0.13 0.60 -10.72
N GLU A 148 0.45 1.02 -11.83
CA GLU A 148 -0.27 1.67 -12.92
C GLU A 148 -1.23 0.71 -13.63
N MET A 149 -0.74 -0.49 -14.00
CA MET A 149 -1.56 -1.49 -14.69
C MET A 149 -2.69 -1.99 -13.78
N SER A 150 -2.40 -2.29 -12.52
CA SER A 150 -3.43 -2.73 -11.58
C SER A 150 -4.41 -1.61 -11.21
N THR A 151 -3.99 -0.35 -11.20
CA THR A 151 -4.90 0.80 -11.00
C THR A 151 -5.86 0.96 -12.17
N GLU A 152 -5.40 0.82 -13.40
CA GLU A 152 -6.27 0.85 -14.58
C GLU A 152 -7.34 -0.26 -14.51
N ALA A 153 -6.94 -1.47 -14.09
CA ALA A 153 -7.87 -2.57 -13.86
C ALA A 153 -8.84 -2.29 -12.69
N ALA A 154 -8.36 -1.71 -11.59
CA ALA A 154 -9.17 -1.33 -10.43
C ALA A 154 -10.22 -0.28 -10.80
N ILE A 155 -9.86 0.72 -11.60
CA ILE A 155 -10.79 1.74 -12.11
C ILE A 155 -11.93 1.08 -12.90
N LYS A 156 -11.60 0.16 -13.82
CA LYS A 156 -12.61 -0.56 -14.62
C LYS A 156 -13.51 -1.42 -13.72
N PHE A 157 -12.93 -2.07 -12.72
CA PHE A 157 -13.69 -2.91 -11.79
C PHE A 157 -14.62 -2.09 -10.88
N LEU A 158 -14.08 -1.05 -10.25
CA LEU A 158 -14.84 -0.16 -9.36
C LEU A 158 -15.96 0.56 -10.08
N ARG A 159 -15.75 0.97 -11.34
CA ARG A 159 -16.82 1.53 -12.18
C ARG A 159 -17.95 0.54 -12.39
N ALA A 160 -17.64 -0.69 -12.80
CA ALA A 160 -18.65 -1.73 -12.99
C ALA A 160 -19.42 -2.02 -11.70
N LEU A 161 -18.72 -2.10 -10.56
CA LEU A 161 -19.35 -2.29 -9.25
C LEU A 161 -20.24 -1.11 -8.86
N LYS A 162 -19.83 0.13 -9.15
CA LYS A 162 -20.62 1.32 -8.87
C LYS A 162 -21.88 1.40 -9.72
N GLU A 163 -21.77 1.05 -11.01
CA GLU A 163 -22.92 0.95 -11.93
C GLU A 163 -23.91 -0.12 -11.45
N GLU A 164 -23.38 -1.25 -10.97
CA GLU A 164 -24.19 -2.38 -10.52
C GLU A 164 -24.86 -2.14 -9.15
N MET A 165 -24.17 -1.48 -8.23
CA MET A 165 -24.60 -1.31 -6.83
C MET A 165 -25.28 0.04 -6.56
N GLY A 166 -25.09 1.03 -7.42
CA GLY A 166 -25.64 2.38 -7.24
C GLY A 166 -24.97 3.23 -6.16
N ASP A 167 -24.10 2.67 -5.32
CA ASP A 167 -23.47 3.32 -4.15
C ASP A 167 -21.98 2.90 -4.03
N TRP A 168 -21.08 3.84 -3.71
CA TRP A 168 -19.66 3.53 -3.48
C TRP A 168 -19.41 2.65 -2.26
N PHE A 169 -20.20 2.76 -1.19
CA PHE A 169 -20.04 1.89 -0.02
C PHE A 169 -20.32 0.42 -0.36
N LEU A 170 -21.40 0.17 -1.12
CA LEU A 170 -21.71 -1.17 -1.63
C LEU A 170 -20.71 -1.63 -2.72
N ALA A 171 -20.23 -0.72 -3.55
CA ALA A 171 -19.18 -1.03 -4.53
C ALA A 171 -17.89 -1.49 -3.83
N MET A 172 -17.40 -0.77 -2.82
CA MET A 172 -16.23 -1.18 -2.04
C MET A 172 -16.47 -2.50 -1.28
N ALA A 173 -17.65 -2.68 -0.68
CA ALA A 173 -17.98 -3.94 -0.02
C ALA A 173 -17.97 -5.13 -1.01
N SER A 174 -18.45 -4.90 -2.24
CA SER A 174 -18.47 -5.88 -3.32
C SER A 174 -17.09 -6.13 -3.93
N TYR A 175 -16.21 -5.14 -3.95
CA TYR A 175 -14.81 -5.30 -4.33
C TYR A 175 -14.12 -6.33 -3.41
N ASN A 176 -14.34 -6.22 -2.11
CA ASN A 176 -13.76 -7.11 -1.11
C ASN A 176 -14.45 -8.49 -1.03
N THR A 177 -15.79 -8.52 -1.13
CA THR A 177 -16.60 -9.72 -0.82
C THR A 177 -17.06 -10.49 -2.06
N GLY A 178 -17.11 -9.82 -3.21
CA GLY A 178 -17.81 -10.27 -4.41
C GLY A 178 -19.25 -9.73 -4.48
N ASP A 179 -19.58 -9.16 -5.63
CA ASP A 179 -20.87 -8.57 -6.00
C ASP A 179 -22.06 -9.54 -5.82
N VAL A 180 -21.91 -10.79 -6.30
CA VAL A 180 -22.96 -11.82 -6.19
C VAL A 180 -23.34 -12.07 -4.73
N ARG A 181 -22.34 -12.11 -3.82
CA ARG A 181 -22.57 -12.36 -2.40
C ARG A 181 -23.25 -11.17 -1.73
N ILE A 182 -22.79 -9.95 -2.02
CA ILE A 182 -23.42 -8.72 -1.51
C ILE A 182 -24.88 -8.63 -1.95
N LYS A 183 -25.18 -8.85 -3.23
CA LYS A 183 -26.56 -8.87 -3.75
C LYS A 183 -27.44 -9.90 -3.08
N LYS A 184 -26.93 -11.12 -2.87
CA LYS A 184 -27.66 -12.18 -2.15
C LYS A 184 -28.01 -11.73 -0.73
N LEU A 185 -27.06 -11.14 0.00
CA LEU A 185 -27.25 -10.69 1.37
C LEU A 185 -28.24 -9.53 1.46
N LEU A 186 -28.12 -8.52 0.58
CA LEU A 186 -29.08 -7.40 0.48
C LEU A 186 -30.51 -7.92 0.32
N LYS A 187 -30.72 -8.86 -0.61
CA LYS A 187 -32.03 -9.49 -0.84
C LYS A 187 -32.53 -10.29 0.38
N GLN A 188 -31.66 -11.09 0.99
CA GLN A 188 -32.02 -11.93 2.14
C GLN A 188 -32.39 -11.11 3.37
N GLN A 189 -31.67 -10.02 3.62
CA GLN A 189 -31.87 -9.15 4.79
C GLN A 189 -32.90 -8.05 4.54
N LYS A 190 -33.37 -7.91 3.28
CA LYS A 190 -34.35 -6.89 2.87
C LYS A 190 -33.84 -5.47 3.15
N VAL A 191 -32.55 -5.24 2.90
CA VAL A 191 -31.91 -3.93 3.02
C VAL A 191 -31.28 -3.54 1.69
N ALA A 192 -31.18 -2.25 1.43
CA ALA A 192 -30.60 -1.69 0.20
C ALA A 192 -29.36 -0.83 0.45
N ASP A 193 -28.94 -0.71 1.71
CA ASP A 193 -27.90 0.21 2.17
C ASP A 193 -26.77 -0.57 2.83
N TYR A 194 -25.52 -0.13 2.59
CA TYR A 194 -24.32 -0.77 3.14
C TYR A 194 -24.31 -0.80 4.68
N TRP A 195 -24.67 0.30 5.32
CA TRP A 195 -24.59 0.47 6.77
C TRP A 195 -25.57 -0.43 7.51
N LYS A 196 -26.66 -0.83 6.85
CA LYS A 196 -27.65 -1.79 7.37
C LYS A 196 -27.32 -3.25 7.04
N LEU A 197 -26.38 -3.50 6.14
CA LEU A 197 -26.03 -4.85 5.68
C LEU A 197 -25.14 -5.57 6.70
N HIS A 198 -25.61 -6.72 7.20
CA HIS A 198 -24.84 -7.58 8.09
C HIS A 198 -24.13 -8.70 7.31
N TYR A 199 -22.85 -8.94 7.59
CA TYR A 199 -22.10 -10.08 7.06
C TYR A 199 -20.88 -10.36 7.96
N VAL A 200 -20.00 -11.28 7.57
CA VAL A 200 -18.86 -11.70 8.41
C VAL A 200 -18.09 -10.48 8.91
N SER A 201 -17.83 -10.42 10.21
CA SER A 201 -17.33 -9.24 10.91
C SER A 201 -16.05 -8.67 10.30
N GLU A 202 -15.07 -9.52 9.96
CA GLU A 202 -13.83 -9.10 9.27
C GLU A 202 -14.13 -8.34 7.98
N THR A 203 -15.12 -8.80 7.21
CA THR A 203 -15.49 -8.23 5.92
C THR A 203 -16.32 -6.95 6.08
N MET A 204 -17.05 -6.78 7.20
CA MET A 204 -17.75 -5.54 7.55
C MET A 204 -16.82 -4.41 7.99
N ARG A 205 -15.58 -4.73 8.38
CA ARG A 205 -14.57 -3.74 8.77
C ARG A 205 -13.94 -3.04 7.57
N TYR A 206 -14.03 -3.61 6.37
CA TYR A 206 -13.35 -3.13 5.17
C TYR A 206 -13.66 -1.67 4.83
N VAL A 207 -14.94 -1.30 4.66
CA VAL A 207 -15.33 0.07 4.31
C VAL A 207 -15.05 1.07 5.46
N PRO A 208 -15.41 0.78 6.74
CA PRO A 208 -15.01 1.62 7.86
C PRO A 208 -13.51 1.89 7.92
N ARG A 209 -12.68 0.87 7.63
CA ARG A 209 -11.22 0.99 7.65
C ARG A 209 -10.71 1.91 6.56
N ILE A 210 -11.29 1.87 5.36
CA ILE A 210 -10.94 2.80 4.27
C ILE A 210 -11.31 4.24 4.63
N ILE A 211 -12.47 4.44 5.25
CA ILE A 211 -12.94 5.78 5.68
C ILE A 211 -12.04 6.33 6.80
N ALA A 212 -11.69 5.50 7.79
CA ALA A 212 -10.75 5.88 8.84
C ALA A 212 -9.36 6.20 8.28
N ALA A 213 -8.88 5.41 7.32
CA ALA A 213 -7.64 5.68 6.61
C ALA A 213 -7.70 7.03 5.87
N LYS A 214 -8.80 7.34 5.17
CA LYS A 214 -8.98 8.66 4.56
C LYS A 214 -8.83 9.78 5.60
N GLU A 215 -9.51 9.69 6.73
CA GLU A 215 -9.46 10.73 7.76
C GLU A 215 -8.03 10.96 8.26
N ILE A 216 -7.30 9.89 8.60
CA ILE A 216 -5.95 9.98 9.17
C ILE A 216 -4.93 10.43 8.13
N TYR A 217 -4.88 9.76 6.98
CA TYR A 217 -3.82 9.95 5.99
C TYR A 217 -4.03 11.14 5.07
N SER A 218 -5.22 11.76 5.07
CA SER A 218 -5.42 13.11 4.50
C SER A 218 -4.89 14.23 5.39
N GLN A 219 -4.65 13.95 6.68
CA GLN A 219 -4.19 14.90 7.68
C GLN A 219 -3.04 14.30 8.53
N PRO A 220 -1.93 13.84 7.91
CA PRO A 220 -0.86 13.16 8.63
C PRO A 220 -0.15 14.07 9.64
N GLU A 221 -0.15 15.38 9.44
CA GLU A 221 0.39 16.35 10.40
C GLU A 221 -0.43 16.35 11.69
N LYS A 222 -1.76 16.38 11.57
CA LYS A 222 -2.69 16.41 12.71
C LYS A 222 -2.59 15.14 13.55
N TYR A 223 -2.54 13.98 12.92
CA TYR A 223 -2.69 12.70 13.59
C TYR A 223 -1.37 11.97 13.88
N LEU A 224 -0.33 12.24 13.10
CA LEU A 224 0.96 11.52 13.15
C LEU A 224 2.16 12.46 13.31
N GLY A 225 1.95 13.79 13.31
CA GLY A 225 3.02 14.78 13.37
C GLY A 225 3.94 14.78 12.15
N LEU A 226 3.46 14.26 11.00
CA LEU A 226 4.24 14.17 9.78
C LEU A 226 3.89 15.29 8.80
N THR A 227 4.92 15.95 8.30
CA THR A 227 4.82 16.97 7.27
C THR A 227 4.96 16.34 5.87
N LYS A 228 4.84 17.16 4.82
CA LYS A 228 5.08 16.70 3.44
C LYS A 228 6.52 16.23 3.22
N ASP A 229 7.48 16.84 3.91
CA ASP A 229 8.91 16.54 3.76
C ASP A 229 9.28 15.17 4.37
N ASP A 230 8.43 14.66 5.27
CA ASP A 230 8.58 13.32 5.83
C ASP A 230 8.18 12.21 4.87
N LEU A 231 7.38 12.52 3.84
CA LEU A 231 6.81 11.54 2.92
C LEU A 231 7.85 11.04 1.91
N TYR A 232 7.68 9.80 1.44
CA TYR A 232 8.53 9.26 0.40
C TYR A 232 8.21 9.91 -0.94
N VAL A 233 9.17 10.62 -1.50
CA VAL A 233 9.06 11.21 -2.83
C VAL A 233 8.86 10.12 -3.91
N PRO A 234 8.07 10.39 -4.97
CA PRO A 234 8.02 9.54 -6.15
C PRO A 234 9.41 9.29 -6.73
N LEU A 235 9.62 8.09 -7.25
CA LEU A 235 10.87 7.77 -7.95
C LEU A 235 10.80 8.34 -9.36
N GLU A 236 11.82 9.08 -9.76
CA GLU A 236 11.95 9.55 -11.13
C GLU A 236 12.41 8.40 -12.03
N THR A 237 11.52 7.97 -12.92
CA THR A 237 11.80 6.89 -13.86
C THR A 237 11.51 7.31 -15.29
N GLU A 238 12.16 6.65 -16.23
CA GLU A 238 11.77 6.66 -17.64
C GLU A 238 11.44 5.24 -18.10
N THR A 239 10.59 5.12 -19.12
CA THR A 239 10.23 3.83 -19.71
C THR A 239 11.01 3.65 -20.99
N VAL A 240 11.84 2.61 -21.04
CA VAL A 240 12.66 2.26 -22.20
C VAL A 240 12.15 0.96 -22.84
N THR A 241 12.30 0.86 -24.16
CA THR A 241 11.97 -0.35 -24.90
C THR A 241 13.20 -1.26 -25.01
N ILE A 242 13.13 -2.45 -24.41
CA ILE A 242 14.19 -3.47 -24.49
C ILE A 242 13.76 -4.57 -25.45
N ASN A 243 14.59 -4.83 -26.46
CA ASN A 243 14.43 -5.95 -27.39
C ASN A 243 15.41 -7.08 -27.04
N VAL A 244 14.89 -8.15 -26.46
CA VAL A 244 15.66 -9.36 -26.14
C VAL A 244 15.65 -10.27 -27.36
N LYS A 245 16.78 -10.32 -28.08
CA LYS A 245 16.96 -11.15 -29.28
C LYS A 245 17.32 -12.61 -28.97
N GLU A 246 18.05 -12.80 -27.87
CA GLU A 246 18.45 -14.11 -27.33
C GLU A 246 17.28 -14.85 -26.66
N ALA A 247 17.50 -16.10 -26.24
CA ALA A 247 16.45 -16.92 -25.63
C ALA A 247 15.92 -16.30 -24.33
N GLN A 248 16.83 -15.77 -23.50
CA GLN A 248 16.52 -15.01 -22.30
C GLN A 248 17.69 -14.10 -21.93
N ARG A 249 17.39 -12.97 -21.29
CA ARG A 249 18.36 -11.97 -20.85
C ARG A 249 18.23 -11.71 -19.36
N HIS A 250 19.34 -11.72 -18.62
CA HIS A 250 19.34 -11.45 -17.18
C HIS A 250 19.12 -9.96 -16.90
N LEU A 251 18.30 -9.64 -15.89
CA LEU A 251 17.97 -8.27 -15.51
C LEU A 251 19.17 -7.47 -15.02
N ALA A 252 20.21 -8.11 -14.45
CA ALA A 252 21.43 -7.39 -14.06
C ALA A 252 22.17 -6.81 -15.27
N ALA A 253 22.21 -7.53 -16.40
CA ALA A 253 22.83 -7.04 -17.63
C ALA A 253 22.04 -5.85 -18.22
N ILE A 254 20.72 -5.83 -18.03
CA ILE A 254 19.88 -4.68 -18.42
C ILE A 254 20.14 -3.53 -17.45
N ALA A 255 20.18 -3.78 -16.14
CA ALA A 255 20.41 -2.74 -15.14
C ALA A 255 21.75 -2.02 -15.36
N GLU A 256 22.80 -2.76 -15.70
CA GLU A 256 24.13 -2.23 -16.02
C GLU A 256 24.10 -1.27 -17.22
N GLU A 257 23.34 -1.58 -18.29
CA GLU A 257 23.19 -0.71 -19.46
C GLU A 257 22.60 0.67 -19.12
N PHE A 258 21.78 0.74 -18.07
CA PHE A 258 21.14 1.99 -17.61
C PHE A 258 21.77 2.54 -16.33
N GLY A 259 23.00 2.12 -15.99
CA GLY A 259 23.72 2.63 -14.82
C GLY A 259 23.05 2.33 -13.46
N SER A 260 22.17 1.34 -13.43
CA SER A 260 21.42 0.87 -12.26
C SER A 260 21.99 -0.47 -11.76
N TYR A 261 21.28 -1.16 -10.88
CA TYR A 261 21.63 -2.48 -10.35
C TYR A 261 20.38 -3.37 -10.25
N PHE A 262 20.59 -4.67 -10.14
CA PHE A 262 19.51 -5.68 -10.21
C PHE A 262 18.33 -5.41 -9.27
N LEU A 263 18.58 -5.08 -8.00
CA LEU A 263 17.53 -4.85 -7.02
C LEU A 263 16.69 -3.60 -7.36
N GLU A 264 17.31 -2.50 -7.77
CA GLU A 264 16.58 -1.29 -8.17
C GLU A 264 15.69 -1.59 -9.38
N LEU A 265 16.21 -2.25 -10.41
CA LEU A 265 15.41 -2.61 -11.58
C LEU A 265 14.22 -3.51 -11.22
N LYS A 266 14.39 -4.44 -10.28
CA LYS A 266 13.30 -5.29 -9.75
C LYS A 266 12.26 -4.50 -8.97
N LEU A 267 12.68 -3.48 -8.20
CA LEU A 267 11.77 -2.63 -7.44
C LEU A 267 10.97 -1.69 -8.34
N LEU A 268 11.57 -1.19 -9.43
CA LEU A 268 10.91 -0.36 -10.44
C LEU A 268 9.94 -1.14 -11.33
N ASN A 269 10.20 -2.44 -11.53
CA ASN A 269 9.41 -3.33 -12.40
C ASN A 269 8.88 -4.56 -11.62
N PRO A 270 8.05 -4.35 -10.59
CA PRO A 270 7.62 -5.42 -9.69
C PRO A 270 6.79 -6.51 -10.38
N GLU A 271 6.21 -6.24 -11.54
CA GLU A 271 5.52 -7.20 -12.39
C GLU A 271 6.44 -8.27 -12.96
N ILE A 272 7.74 -8.00 -13.13
CA ILE A 272 8.70 -9.00 -13.59
C ILE A 272 9.00 -9.92 -12.41
N ARG A 273 8.56 -11.18 -12.49
CA ARG A 273 8.67 -12.13 -11.38
C ARG A 273 10.06 -12.71 -11.26
N LYS A 274 10.66 -13.04 -12.41
CA LYS A 274 11.94 -13.75 -12.52
C LYS A 274 13.10 -12.77 -12.59
N GLU A 275 14.29 -13.34 -12.70
CA GLU A 275 15.56 -12.63 -12.84
C GLU A 275 15.93 -12.41 -14.31
N TYR A 276 15.15 -12.99 -15.23
CA TYR A 276 15.36 -12.95 -16.66
C TYR A 276 14.11 -12.49 -17.39
N LEU A 277 14.31 -11.87 -18.56
CA LEU A 277 13.30 -11.63 -19.57
C LEU A 277 13.48 -12.64 -20.72
N PRO A 278 12.43 -13.36 -21.15
CA PRO A 278 12.54 -14.22 -22.32
C PRO A 278 12.68 -13.40 -23.61
N LYS A 279 12.88 -14.08 -24.75
CA LYS A 279 12.89 -13.45 -26.07
C LYS A 279 11.62 -12.63 -26.31
N GLY A 280 11.77 -11.37 -26.68
CA GLY A 280 10.63 -10.48 -26.94
C GLY A 280 10.96 -8.99 -26.77
N THR A 281 9.92 -8.17 -26.88
CA THR A 281 10.00 -6.71 -26.68
C THR A 281 9.29 -6.33 -25.40
N TYR A 282 9.96 -5.58 -24.54
CA TYR A 282 9.47 -5.20 -23.21
C TYR A 282 9.57 -3.69 -23.01
N GLN A 283 8.58 -3.12 -22.34
CA GLN A 283 8.67 -1.79 -21.75
C GLN A 283 9.17 -1.94 -20.31
N ILE A 284 10.29 -1.31 -19.98
CA ILE A 284 10.98 -1.45 -18.69
C ILE A 284 11.18 -0.05 -18.12
N LYS A 285 10.83 0.14 -16.86
CA LYS A 285 11.14 1.35 -16.10
C LYS A 285 12.57 1.29 -15.61
N VAL A 286 13.34 2.32 -15.93
CA VAL A 286 14.72 2.51 -15.47
C VAL A 286 14.79 3.82 -14.68
N PRO A 287 15.71 3.95 -13.70
CA PRO A 287 15.86 5.20 -12.97
C PRO A 287 16.33 6.30 -13.92
N LYS A 288 15.84 7.53 -13.72
CA LYS A 288 16.53 8.70 -14.28
C LYS A 288 17.83 8.92 -13.51
N GLU A 289 18.85 9.47 -14.18
CA GLU A 289 20.19 9.66 -13.59
C GLU A 289 20.21 10.49 -12.29
N ASN A 290 19.15 11.26 -12.01
CA ASN A 290 19.02 12.08 -10.81
C ASN A 290 18.32 11.33 -9.66
N CYS A 291 19.12 10.74 -8.78
CA CYS A 291 18.65 10.22 -7.49
C CYS A 291 18.34 11.35 -6.49
N PRO A 292 17.27 11.25 -5.68
CA PRO A 292 16.93 12.27 -4.68
C PRO A 292 17.89 12.36 -3.48
N PHE A 293 18.68 11.30 -3.19
CA PHE A 293 19.64 11.31 -2.06
C PHE A 293 21.02 10.76 -2.44
N ARG A 294 21.10 9.51 -2.89
CA ARG A 294 22.31 8.84 -3.41
C ARG A 294 21.90 7.57 -4.15
N CYS A 295 22.30 7.42 -5.40
CA CYS A 295 22.08 6.18 -6.15
C CYS A 295 23.24 5.22 -5.89
N PHE A 296 22.93 3.99 -5.48
CA PHE A 296 23.88 2.89 -5.61
C PHE A 296 24.07 2.63 -7.10
N LYS A 297 25.31 2.45 -7.53
CA LYS A 297 25.63 2.00 -8.88
C LYS A 297 26.06 0.55 -8.79
N GLN A 298 25.89 -0.19 -9.88
CA GLN A 298 26.45 -1.53 -9.96
C GLN A 298 27.98 -1.45 -9.80
N ASP A 299 28.50 -2.25 -8.88
CA ASP A 299 29.94 -2.35 -8.69
C ASP A 299 30.59 -2.86 -9.97
N LYS A 300 31.78 -2.34 -10.28
CA LYS A 300 32.58 -2.92 -11.36
C LYS A 300 32.93 -4.35 -10.97
N THR A 301 32.57 -5.30 -11.82
CA THR A 301 32.95 -6.70 -11.64
C THR A 301 34.48 -6.78 -11.50
N PRO A 302 35.01 -7.52 -10.51
CA PRO A 302 36.45 -7.66 -10.30
C PRO A 302 37.19 -8.25 -11.51
#